data_AF-A0A379VYH4-F1
#
_entry.id   AF-A0A379VYH4-F1
#
_cell.length_a   1.000
_cell.length_b   1.000
_cell.length_c   1.000
_cell.angle_alpha   90.00
_cell.angle_beta   90.00
_cell.angle_gamma   90.00
#
_symmetry.space_group_name_H-M   'P 1'
#
loop_
_entity.id
_entity.type
_entity.pdbx_description
1 polymer ?
#
loop_
_entity_poly.entity_id
_entity_poly.type
_entity_poly.pdbx_seq_one_letter_code
_entity_poly.pdbx_strand_id
1 'polypeptide(L)' 'MKTLPVGTAYAIWTGIGAVGAAITGILLLGESASPARLLSLGLIVAGIIGLKLSAH' A
#
# COMPACT_ATOMS: atom_id res chain seq x y z
N MET A 1 -9.32 -15.32 -18.87
CA MET A 1 -9.38 -14.28 -17.83
C MET A 1 -8.24 -14.56 -16.86
N LYS A 2 -7.28 -13.64 -16.68
CA LYS A 2 -6.20 -13.84 -15.70
C LYS A 2 -6.79 -13.56 -14.32
N THR A 3 -7.18 -14.60 -13.60
CA THR A 3 -7.72 -14.49 -12.25
C THR A 3 -6.56 -14.24 -11.31
N LEU A 4 -6.43 -13.02 -10.78
CA LEU A 4 -5.52 -12.78 -9.66
C LEU A 4 -6.01 -13.59 -8.45
N PRO A 5 -5.12 -14.26 -7.70
CA PRO A 5 -5.50 -14.89 -6.44
C PRO A 5 -6.23 -13.89 -5.55
N VAL A 6 -7.33 -14.31 -4.92
CA VAL A 6 -8.18 -13.42 -4.13
C VAL A 6 -7.40 -12.69 -3.03
N GLY A 7 -6.42 -13.37 -2.41
CA GLY A 7 -5.54 -12.77 -1.40
C GLY A 7 -4.66 -11.65 -1.97
N THR A 8 -4.10 -11.83 -3.17
CA THR A 8 -3.30 -10.81 -3.85
C THR A 8 -4.16 -9.61 -4.24
N ALA A 9 -5.37 -9.85 -4.77
CA ALA A 9 -6.30 -8.79 -5.09
C ALA A 9 -6.69 -7.96 -3.85
N TYR A 10 -6.96 -8.64 -2.73
CA TYR A 10 -7.34 -7.99 -1.48
C TYR A 10 -6.19 -7.18 -0.86
N ALA A 11 -4.97 -7.71 -0.90
CA ALA A 11 -3.78 -7.01 -0.44
C ALA A 11 -3.50 -5.75 -1.25
N ILE A 12 -3.62 -5.82 -2.59
CA ILE A 12 -3.45 -4.65 -3.47
C ILE A 12 -4.52 -3.60 -3.16
N TRP A 13 -5.79 -4.00 -3.06
CA TRP A 13 -6.89 -3.07 -2.80
C TRP A 13 -6.75 -2.35 -1.45
N THR A 14 -6.51 -3.11 -0.38
CA THR A 14 -6.30 -2.56 0.97
C THR A 14 -5.07 -1.66 1.02
N GLY A 15 -3.99 -2.08 0.35
CA GLY A 15 -2.75 -1.34 0.26
C GLY A 15 -2.88 0.02 -0.42
N ILE A 16 -3.58 0.07 -1.55
CA ILE A 16 -3.88 1.33 -2.25
C ILE A 16 -4.69 2.27 -1.34
N GLY A 17 -5.70 1.74 -0.65
CA GLY A 17 -6.49 2.52 0.31
C GLY A 17 -5.64 3.09 1.45
N ALA A 18 -4.77 2.28 2.06
CA ALA A 18 -3.89 2.71 3.14
C ALA A 18 -2.89 3.79 2.70
N VAL A 19 -2.26 3.61 1.54
CA VAL A 19 -1.32 4.59 0.97
C VAL A 19 -2.03 5.89 0.63
N GLY A 20 -3.18 5.80 -0.05
CA GLY A 20 -4.00 6.96 -0.40
C GLY A 20 -4.47 7.75 0.81
N ALA A 21 -4.96 7.06 1.85
CA ALA A 21 -5.36 7.69 3.11
C ALA A 21 -4.19 8.40 3.79
N ALA A 22 -3.01 7.78 3.84
CA ALA A 22 -1.84 8.39 4.47
C ALA A 22 -1.33 9.61 3.70
N ILE A 23 -1.29 9.55 2.37
CA ILE A 23 -0.92 10.70 1.52
C ILE A 23 -1.93 11.83 1.71
N THR A 24 -3.22 11.51 1.73
CA THR A 24 -4.30 12.49 1.96
C THR A 24 -4.17 13.12 3.35
N GLY A 25 -3.87 12.32 4.38
CA GLY A 25 -3.58 12.80 5.74
C GLY A 25 -2.44 13.81 5.80
N ILE A 26 -1.35 13.51 5.09
CA ILE A 26 -0.18 14.40 5.03
C ILE A 26 -0.50 15.69 4.26
N LEU A 27 -1.14 15.58 3.08
CA LEU A 27 -1.34 16.72 2.18
C LEU A 27 -2.54 17.61 2.54
N LEU A 28 -3.66 17.03 2.98
CA LEU A 28 -4.90 17.77 3.23
C LEU A 28 -5.12 18.07 4.72
N LEU A 29 -4.69 17.17 5.62
CA LEU A 29 -4.87 17.34 7.06
C LEU A 29 -3.60 17.86 7.78
N GLY A 30 -2.49 18.00 7.06
CA GLY A 30 -1.22 18.49 7.62
C GLY A 30 -0.60 17.54 8.63
N GLU A 31 -0.89 16.24 8.56
CA GLU A 31 -0.26 15.25 9.43
C GLU A 31 1.26 15.20 9.18
N SER A 32 2.02 15.08 10.28
CA SER A 32 3.47 14.93 10.19
C SER A 32 3.86 13.68 9.40
N ALA A 33 4.55 13.91 8.28
CA ALA A 33 5.22 12.89 7.48
C ALA A 33 6.51 12.42 8.19
N SER A 34 6.36 11.78 9.35
CA SER A 34 7.52 11.31 10.10
C SER A 34 8.32 10.30 9.27
N PRO A 35 9.65 10.27 9.39
CA PRO A 35 10.50 9.32 8.65
C PRO A 35 10.08 7.86 8.89
N ALA A 36 9.66 7.54 10.12
CA ALA A 36 9.15 6.23 10.48
C ALA A 36 7.83 5.88 9.73
N ARG A 37 6.90 6.83 9.62
CA ARG A 37 5.63 6.63 8.91
C ARG A 37 5.86 6.42 7.40
N LEU A 38 6.76 7.21 6.81
CA LEU A 38 7.17 7.05 5.41
C LEU A 38 7.86 5.70 5.17
N LEU A 39 8.72 5.26 6.09
CA LEU A 39 9.35 3.93 6.02
C LEU A 39 8.31 2.82 6.07
N SER A 40 7.34 2.89 6.99
CA SER A 40 6.25 1.92 7.10
C SER A 40 5.38 1.88 5.84
N LEU A 41 5.06 3.04 5.26
CA LEU A 41 4.37 3.13 3.96
C LEU A 41 5.17 2.46 2.84
N GLY A 42 6.48 2.72 2.79
CA GLY A 42 7.40 2.08 1.85
C GLY A 42 7.41 0.55 1.99
N LEU A 43 7.42 0.03 3.21
CA LEU A 43 7.34 -1.42 3.48
C LEU A 43 6.00 -2.02 3.04
N ILE A 44 4.88 -1.33 3.26
CA ILE A 44 3.56 -1.75 2.77
C ILE A 44 3.59 -1.86 1.24
N VAL A 45 4.07 -0.83 0.55
CA VAL A 45 4.17 -0.82 -0.92
C VAL A 45 5.09 -1.94 -1.41
N ALA A 46 6.25 -2.12 -0.79
CA ALA A 46 7.19 -3.19 -1.13
C ALA A 46 6.57 -4.59 -0.96
N GLY A 47 5.83 -4.81 0.13
CA GLY A 47 5.10 -6.06 0.39
C GLY A 47 4.04 -6.35 -0.67
N ILE A 48 3.26 -5.35 -1.09
CA ILE A 48 2.25 -5.47 -2.15
C ILE A 48 2.89 -5.83 -3.49
N ILE A 49 3.99 -5.16 -3.84
CA ILE A 49 4.75 -5.44 -5.07
C ILE A 49 5.30 -6.87 -5.03
N GLY A 50 5.88 -7.29 -3.91
CA GLY A 50 6.35 -8.66 -3.69
C GLY A 50 5.24 -9.69 -3.85
N LEU A 51 4.06 -9.44 -3.29
CA LEU A 51 2.91 -10.33 -3.40
C LEU A 51 2.40 -10.43 -4.85
N LYS A 52 2.40 -9.32 -5.59
CA LYS A 52 2.06 -9.30 -7.03
C LYS A 52 3.08 -10.07 -7.87
N LEU A 53 4.36 -9.95 -7.56
CA LEU A 53 5.44 -10.67 -8.25
C LEU A 53 5.44 -12.16 -7.91
N SER A 54 5.07 -12.52 -6.69
CA SER A 54 4.94 -13.93 -6.27
C SER A 54 3.67 -14.61 -6.77
N ALA A 55 2.64 -13.85 -7.13
CA ALA A 55 1.39 -14.39 -7.68
C ALA A 55 1.50 -14.77 -9.17
N HIS A 56 2.72 -15.08 -9.63
CA HIS A 56 3.03 -15.44 -11.01
C HIS A 56 2.96 -16.95 -11.27
#